data_AF-A0A9W6G349-F1
#
_entry.id   AF-A0A9W6G349-F1
#
_cell.length_a   1.000
_cell.length_b   1.000
_cell.length_c   1.000
_cell.angle_alpha   90.00
_cell.angle_beta   90.00
_cell.angle_gamma   90.00
#
_symmetry.space_group_name_H-M   'P 1'
#
loop_
_entity.id
_entity.type
_entity.pdbx_description
1 polymer ?
#
loop_
_entity_poly.entity_id
_entity_poly.type
_entity_poly.pdbx_seq_one_letter_code
_entity_poly.pdbx_strand_id
1 'polypeptide(L)'
;MKKLILAVAAILALSAPVVFAADHGDHGGGHDMGHGGHQGDVAHEEVVDGVKATFKVMSMKEHMKAMNMEMPKEMKETHHIAVEFKDAKTGKALTEGQVTVKVQNPDKSDQTKDLMGMQGHFGGDFDLSKKGKYGVMSKFQLKDGKTRSAKFWYTVK
;
A
#
# COMPACT_ATOMS: atom_id res chain seq x y z
N MET A 1 49.00 23.52 -22.64
CA MET A 1 48.67 24.35 -23.83
C MET A 1 47.33 23.83 -24.37
N LYS A 2 46.19 24.25 -23.82
CA LYS A 2 45.34 25.38 -24.26
C LYS A 2 45.00 25.33 -25.75
N LYS A 3 43.88 24.68 -26.08
CA LYS A 3 42.95 25.12 -27.15
C LYS A 3 41.52 24.93 -26.66
N LEU A 4 40.97 26.05 -26.17
CA LEU A 4 39.55 26.27 -25.98
C LEU A 4 38.89 26.36 -27.37
N ILE A 5 37.79 25.66 -27.56
CA ILE A 5 36.79 26.02 -28.56
C ILE A 5 35.45 26.07 -27.84
N LEU A 6 35.02 27.30 -27.50
CA LEU A 6 33.65 27.64 -27.17
C LEU A 6 32.83 27.59 -28.47
N ALA A 7 31.67 26.97 -28.42
CA ALA A 7 30.55 27.30 -29.30
C ALA A 7 29.27 27.28 -28.47
N VAL A 8 28.76 28.49 -28.21
CA VAL A 8 27.47 28.77 -27.59
C VAL A 8 26.43 28.82 -28.71
N ALA A 9 25.36 28.02 -28.59
CA ALA A 9 24.09 28.30 -29.26
C ALA A 9 22.97 27.94 -28.29
N ALA A 10 22.47 28.96 -27.60
CA ALA A 10 21.29 28.89 -26.77
C ALA A 10 20.04 28.83 -27.67
N ILE A 11 19.17 27.83 -27.45
CA ILE A 11 17.80 27.86 -27.93
C ILE A 11 16.90 27.90 -26.69
N LEU A 12 16.51 29.12 -26.33
CA LEU A 12 15.42 29.40 -25.41
C LEU A 12 14.11 29.22 -26.18
N ALA A 13 13.43 28.10 -25.98
CA ALA A 13 12.02 27.97 -26.35
C ALA A 13 11.18 28.26 -25.10
N LEU A 14 10.74 29.52 -24.95
CA LEU A 14 9.60 29.87 -24.09
C LEU A 14 8.31 29.58 -24.86
N SER A 15 7.45 28.74 -24.31
CA SER A 15 5.99 28.85 -24.51
C SER A 15 5.25 28.35 -23.27
N ALA A 16 4.14 29.03 -23.00
CA ALA A 16 3.51 29.30 -21.70
C ALA A 16 2.93 28.10 -20.91
N PRO A 17 2.63 28.28 -19.61
CA PRO A 17 1.85 27.33 -18.83
C PRO A 17 0.38 27.36 -19.25
N VAL A 18 -0.20 26.21 -19.60
CA VAL A 18 -1.64 26.06 -19.73
C VAL A 18 -2.18 25.70 -18.35
N VAL A 19 -2.76 26.67 -17.66
CA VAL A 19 -3.64 26.43 -16.51
C VAL A 19 -5.05 26.71 -16.99
N PHE A 20 -5.83 25.65 -17.20
CA PHE A 20 -7.27 25.73 -17.12
C PHE A 20 -7.71 24.78 -16.01
N ALA A 21 -8.18 25.39 -14.92
CA ALA A 21 -9.00 24.73 -13.93
C ALA A 21 -10.34 24.38 -14.59
N ALA A 22 -10.70 23.10 -14.56
CA ALA A 22 -12.07 22.66 -14.65
C ALA A 22 -12.40 21.98 -13.32
N ASP A 23 -13.00 22.77 -12.44
CA ASP A 23 -13.86 22.28 -11.37
C ASP A 23 -15.14 21.77 -12.04
N HIS A 24 -15.45 20.48 -11.87
CA HIS A 24 -16.82 19.96 -11.94
C HIS A 24 -16.85 18.46 -11.62
N GLY A 25 -17.69 18.10 -10.65
CA GLY A 25 -18.47 16.88 -10.71
C GLY A 25 -17.90 15.68 -9.97
N ASP A 26 -18.14 15.68 -8.66
CA ASP A 26 -18.61 14.49 -7.96
C ASP A 26 -19.58 13.67 -8.83
N HIS A 27 -19.38 12.35 -8.81
CA HIS A 27 -20.30 11.25 -9.09
C HIS A 27 -19.72 10.16 -10.00
N GLY A 28 -19.71 8.95 -9.46
CA GLY A 28 -19.79 7.72 -10.26
C GLY A 28 -18.70 6.72 -9.94
N GLY A 29 -18.79 6.12 -8.75
CA GLY A 29 -18.07 4.90 -8.43
C GLY A 29 -18.20 3.89 -9.57
N GLY A 30 -17.07 3.60 -10.20
CA GLY A 30 -16.91 2.40 -11.01
C GLY A 30 -17.00 1.20 -10.08
N HIS A 31 -18.21 0.68 -9.90
CA HIS A 31 -18.44 -0.61 -9.31
C HIS A 31 -17.88 -1.66 -10.26
N ASP A 32 -16.62 -2.02 -10.03
CA ASP A 32 -16.02 -3.23 -10.56
C ASP A 32 -16.81 -4.41 -9.96
N MET A 33 -17.64 -5.03 -10.81
CA MET A 33 -18.41 -6.24 -10.50
C MET A 33 -17.45 -7.43 -10.49
N GLY A 34 -16.61 -7.51 -9.47
CA GLY A 34 -15.73 -8.65 -9.19
C GLY A 34 -16.07 -9.24 -7.82
N HIS A 35 -16.47 -10.51 -7.77
CA HIS A 35 -16.69 -11.25 -6.53
C HIS A 35 -15.51 -11.10 -5.56
N GLY A 36 -15.68 -10.35 -4.48
CA GLY A 36 -14.70 -10.21 -3.41
C GLY A 36 -15.34 -9.57 -2.19
N GLY A 37 -15.63 -10.37 -1.16
CA GLY A 37 -16.16 -9.87 0.11
C GLY A 37 -15.32 -8.72 0.65
N HIS A 38 -15.97 -7.74 1.28
CA HIS A 38 -15.41 -6.52 1.86
C HIS A 38 -13.95 -6.67 2.34
N GLN A 39 -13.01 -6.40 1.44
CA GLN A 39 -11.60 -6.17 1.78
C GLN A 39 -11.57 -4.73 2.26
N GLY A 40 -11.45 -4.50 3.57
CA GLY A 40 -11.66 -3.20 4.20
C GLY A 40 -10.78 -2.06 3.68
N ASP A 41 -10.95 -0.89 4.29
CA ASP A 41 -10.49 0.38 3.73
C ASP A 41 -8.98 0.42 3.44
N VAL A 42 -8.63 1.14 2.38
CA VAL A 42 -7.23 1.42 2.02
C VAL A 42 -6.61 2.28 3.12
N ALA A 43 -5.64 1.71 3.82
CA ALA A 43 -4.90 2.36 4.89
C ALA A 43 -3.72 3.19 4.35
N HIS A 44 -3.10 2.73 3.27
CA HIS A 44 -1.99 3.42 2.64
C HIS A 44 -1.81 2.96 1.19
N GLU A 45 -1.32 3.83 0.34
CA GLU A 45 -0.96 3.51 -1.04
C GLU A 45 0.27 4.31 -1.45
N GLU A 46 1.24 3.65 -2.07
CA GLU A 46 2.42 4.32 -2.63
C GLU A 46 2.98 3.56 -3.85
N VAL A 47 3.75 4.27 -4.67
CA VAL A 47 4.48 3.67 -5.79
C VAL A 47 5.97 3.66 -5.47
N VAL A 48 6.57 2.47 -5.40
CA VAL A 48 7.99 2.25 -5.12
C VAL A 48 8.62 1.49 -6.28
N ASP A 49 9.57 2.12 -6.96
CA ASP A 49 10.32 1.52 -8.08
C ASP A 49 9.41 0.86 -9.14
N GLY A 50 8.37 1.59 -9.56
CA GLY A 50 7.43 1.13 -10.58
C GLY A 50 6.40 0.11 -10.10
N VAL A 51 6.36 -0.19 -8.80
CA VAL A 51 5.36 -1.07 -8.19
C VAL A 51 4.42 -0.24 -7.33
N LYS A 52 3.14 -0.27 -7.63
CA LYS A 52 2.07 0.27 -6.79
C LYS A 52 1.77 -0.72 -5.67
N ALA A 53 1.98 -0.32 -4.43
CA ALA A 53 1.64 -1.07 -3.24
C ALA A 53 0.41 -0.45 -2.57
N THR A 54 -0.65 -1.22 -2.39
CA THR A 54 -1.89 -0.78 -1.75
C THR A 54 -2.11 -1.61 -0.48
N PHE A 55 -2.01 -0.98 0.68
CA PHE A 55 -2.18 -1.59 1.99
C PHE A 55 -3.61 -1.38 2.50
N LYS A 56 -4.22 -2.46 2.96
CA LYS A 56 -5.53 -2.47 3.61
C LYS A 56 -5.37 -3.01 5.03
N VAL A 57 -6.07 -2.40 5.98
CA VAL A 57 -6.08 -2.86 7.37
C VAL A 57 -7.53 -3.10 7.77
N MET A 58 -7.85 -4.32 8.13
CA MET A 58 -9.20 -4.77 8.45
C MET A 58 -9.31 -5.18 9.89
N SER A 59 -10.27 -4.63 10.64
CA SER A 59 -10.61 -5.19 11.94
C SER A 59 -11.30 -6.54 11.76
N MET A 60 -10.74 -7.59 12.34
CA MET A 60 -11.35 -8.92 12.31
C MET A 60 -12.71 -8.93 13.00
N LYS A 61 -12.86 -8.15 14.07
CA LYS A 61 -14.13 -8.01 14.77
C LYS A 61 -15.22 -7.43 13.87
N GLU A 62 -14.89 -6.38 13.12
CA GLU A 62 -15.85 -5.74 12.21
C GLU A 62 -16.17 -6.64 11.01
N HIS A 63 -15.14 -7.29 10.45
CA HIS A 63 -15.30 -8.22 9.35
C HIS A 63 -16.16 -9.43 9.72
N MET A 64 -15.89 -10.07 10.87
CA MET A 64 -16.67 -11.20 11.37
C MET A 64 -18.11 -10.78 11.71
N LYS A 65 -18.29 -9.60 12.31
CA LYS A 65 -19.63 -9.05 12.56
C LYS A 65 -20.40 -8.82 11.26
N ALA A 66 -19.75 -8.32 10.21
CA ALA A 66 -20.37 -8.14 8.89
C ALA A 66 -20.76 -9.50 8.25
N MET A 67 -20.03 -10.56 8.56
CA MET A 67 -20.33 -11.93 8.14
C MET A 67 -21.31 -12.68 9.07
N ASN A 68 -21.84 -12.03 10.11
CA ASN A 68 -22.67 -12.65 11.15
C ASN A 68 -22.00 -13.88 11.82
N MET A 69 -20.67 -13.81 11.97
CA MET A 69 -19.84 -14.84 12.61
C MET A 69 -19.27 -14.30 13.93
N GLU A 70 -19.14 -15.17 14.93
CA GLU A 70 -18.49 -14.83 16.19
C GLU A 70 -16.96 -14.99 16.05
N MET A 71 -16.21 -14.07 16.67
CA MET A 71 -14.76 -14.24 16.74
C MET A 71 -14.40 -15.42 17.65
N PRO A 72 -13.41 -16.26 17.26
CA PRO A 72 -12.82 -17.23 18.17
C PRO A 72 -12.29 -16.52 19.43
N LYS A 73 -12.65 -17.02 20.62
CA LYS A 73 -12.28 -16.39 21.90
C LYS A 73 -10.77 -16.39 22.17
N GLU A 74 -10.00 -17.18 21.42
CA GLU A 74 -8.57 -17.40 21.62
C GLU A 74 -7.69 -16.61 20.62
N MET A 75 -8.29 -15.84 19.71
CA MET A 75 -7.55 -15.05 18.73
C MET A 75 -6.95 -13.81 19.38
N LYS A 76 -5.60 -13.71 19.37
CA LYS A 76 -4.87 -12.56 19.94
C LYS A 76 -4.74 -11.43 18.92
N GLU A 77 -4.59 -11.78 17.66
CA GLU A 77 -4.60 -10.86 16.54
C GLU A 77 -5.98 -10.24 16.37
N THR A 78 -6.00 -8.94 16.09
CA THR A 78 -7.25 -8.18 16.00
C THR A 78 -7.48 -7.60 14.63
N HIS A 79 -6.44 -7.51 13.82
CA HIS A 79 -6.50 -6.92 12.49
C HIS A 79 -5.77 -7.78 11.47
N HIS A 80 -6.34 -7.88 10.27
CA HIS A 80 -5.68 -8.43 9.10
C HIS A 80 -5.06 -7.28 8.30
N ILE A 81 -3.76 -7.36 8.05
CA ILE A 81 -3.05 -6.45 7.15
C ILE A 81 -2.85 -7.16 5.83
N ALA A 82 -3.43 -6.60 4.77
CA ALA A 82 -3.28 -7.06 3.41
C ALA A 82 -2.50 -6.03 2.58
N VAL A 83 -1.70 -6.52 1.64
CA VAL A 83 -1.05 -5.69 0.62
C VAL A 83 -1.22 -6.30 -0.76
N GLU A 84 -1.67 -5.46 -1.68
CA GLU A 84 -1.72 -5.74 -3.11
C GLU A 84 -0.58 -5.03 -3.81
N PHE A 85 0.07 -5.73 -4.75
CA PHE A 85 1.07 -5.14 -5.62
C PHE A 85 0.61 -5.15 -7.07
N LYS A 86 0.76 -4.03 -7.76
CA LYS A 86 0.52 -3.90 -9.20
C LYS A 86 1.70 -3.24 -9.87
N ASP A 87 2.01 -3.65 -11.09
CA ASP A 87 2.92 -2.88 -11.95
C ASP A 87 2.28 -1.51 -12.22
N ALA A 88 2.98 -0.43 -11.88
CA ALA A 88 2.42 0.91 -11.91
C ALA A 88 2.13 1.43 -13.33
N LYS A 89 2.72 0.81 -14.37
CA LYS A 89 2.53 1.21 -15.76
C LYS A 89 1.38 0.46 -16.42
N THR A 90 1.31 -0.85 -16.17
CA THR A 90 0.40 -1.77 -16.85
C THR A 90 -0.82 -2.13 -16.01
N GLY A 91 -0.79 -1.86 -14.70
CA GLY A 91 -1.83 -2.28 -13.75
C GLY A 91 -1.86 -3.77 -13.46
N LYS A 92 -0.94 -4.57 -14.03
CA LYS A 92 -0.89 -6.02 -13.86
C LYS A 92 -0.59 -6.38 -12.40
N ALA A 93 -1.39 -7.30 -11.83
CA ALA A 93 -1.16 -7.80 -10.49
C ALA A 93 0.17 -8.55 -10.37
N LEU A 94 0.89 -8.31 -9.27
CA LEU A 94 2.16 -8.93 -8.92
C LEU A 94 1.96 -9.75 -7.64
N THR A 95 1.64 -11.04 -7.81
CA THR A 95 1.18 -11.92 -6.73
C THR A 95 2.21 -12.93 -6.26
N GLU A 96 3.43 -12.87 -6.80
CA GLU A 96 4.54 -13.78 -6.46
C GLU A 96 5.68 -12.98 -5.83
N GLY A 97 6.13 -13.41 -4.65
CA GLY A 97 7.20 -12.76 -3.92
C GLY A 97 7.25 -13.14 -2.45
N GLN A 98 8.14 -12.49 -1.73
CA GLN A 98 8.27 -12.53 -0.28
C GLN A 98 7.94 -11.16 0.28
N VAL A 99 7.13 -11.11 1.33
CA VAL A 99 6.71 -9.86 1.96
C VAL A 99 6.82 -10.04 3.47
N THR A 100 7.62 -9.20 4.10
CA THR A 100 7.75 -9.13 5.56
C THR A 100 7.18 -7.80 6.04
N VAL A 101 6.31 -7.84 7.04
CA VAL A 101 5.79 -6.63 7.68
C VAL A 101 6.23 -6.60 9.14
N LYS A 102 6.80 -5.46 9.52
CA LYS A 102 7.05 -5.07 10.90
C LYS A 102 6.04 -4.00 11.31
N VAL A 103 5.37 -4.23 12.42
CA VAL A 103 4.47 -3.26 13.06
C VAL A 103 5.06 -2.85 14.40
N GLN A 104 5.31 -1.55 14.56
CA GLN A 104 5.65 -0.92 15.82
C GLN A 104 4.37 -0.46 16.52
N ASN A 105 4.16 -0.94 17.74
CA ASN A 105 3.01 -0.62 18.59
C ASN A 105 3.14 0.79 19.21
N PRO A 106 2.04 1.38 19.73
CA PRO A 106 2.08 2.68 20.40
C PRO A 106 3.04 2.75 21.61
N ASP A 107 3.28 1.62 22.27
CA ASP A 107 4.22 1.47 23.39
C ASP A 107 5.67 1.19 22.94
N LYS A 108 5.93 1.26 21.64
CA LYS A 108 7.21 0.99 20.97
C LYS A 108 7.65 -0.48 20.95
N SER A 109 6.85 -1.41 21.47
CA SER A 109 7.08 -2.84 21.21
C SER A 109 6.82 -3.16 19.72
N ASP A 110 7.44 -4.21 19.21
CA ASP A 110 7.36 -4.56 17.79
C ASP A 110 6.83 -5.98 17.60
N GLN A 111 6.12 -6.19 16.50
CA GLN A 111 5.76 -7.50 15.95
C GLN A 111 6.22 -7.57 14.49
N THR A 112 6.80 -8.69 14.08
CA THR A 112 7.26 -8.90 12.70
C THR A 112 6.73 -10.24 12.21
N LYS A 113 6.13 -10.25 11.02
CA LYS A 113 5.59 -11.46 10.39
C LYS A 113 5.86 -11.42 8.89
N ASP A 114 6.13 -12.59 8.33
CA ASP A 114 6.05 -12.79 6.88
C ASP A 114 4.58 -12.95 6.49
N LEU A 115 4.18 -12.26 5.43
CA LEU A 115 2.83 -12.35 4.91
C LEU A 115 2.72 -13.55 3.98
N MET A 116 1.58 -14.23 4.04
CA MET A 116 1.27 -15.34 3.16
C MET A 116 0.68 -14.81 1.86
N GLY A 117 1.15 -15.33 0.73
CA GLY A 117 0.51 -15.11 -0.56
C GLY A 117 -0.86 -15.79 -0.57
N MET A 118 -1.89 -15.01 -0.84
CA MET A 118 -3.28 -15.42 -0.98
C MET A 118 -3.79 -14.99 -2.36
N GLN A 119 -5.02 -15.34 -2.71
CA GLN A 119 -5.60 -15.05 -4.03
C GLN A 119 -5.59 -13.54 -4.32
N GLY A 120 -4.58 -13.07 -5.06
CA GLY A 120 -4.42 -11.68 -5.50
C GLY A 120 -3.66 -10.73 -4.57
N HIS A 121 -3.29 -11.13 -3.35
CA HIS A 121 -2.66 -10.25 -2.35
C HIS A 121 -1.80 -11.04 -1.36
N PHE A 122 -1.04 -10.33 -0.52
CA PHE A 122 -0.32 -10.92 0.61
C PHE A 122 -0.98 -10.47 1.91
N GLY A 123 -1.22 -11.40 2.83
CA GLY A 123 -1.97 -11.15 4.05
C GLY A 123 -1.32 -11.73 5.30
N GLY A 124 -1.58 -11.10 6.43
CA GLY A 124 -1.17 -11.60 7.74
C GLY A 124 -1.90 -10.89 8.87
N ASP A 125 -2.04 -11.60 9.99
CA ASP A 125 -2.81 -11.14 11.13
C ASP A 125 -1.90 -10.52 12.18
N PHE A 126 -2.27 -9.38 12.73
CA PHE A 126 -1.49 -8.60 13.68
C PHE A 126 -2.32 -8.17 14.90
N ASP A 127 -1.67 -8.04 16.05
CA ASP A 127 -2.29 -7.50 17.24
C ASP A 127 -2.22 -5.97 17.25
N LEU A 128 -3.33 -5.34 16.85
CA LEU A 128 -3.57 -3.90 16.89
C LEU A 128 -4.63 -3.57 17.97
N SER A 129 -4.66 -4.30 19.08
CA SER A 129 -5.66 -4.16 20.14
C SER A 129 -5.57 -2.84 20.92
N LYS A 130 -4.38 -2.21 20.95
CA LYS A 130 -4.16 -0.96 21.67
C LYS A 130 -4.60 0.21 20.79
N LYS A 131 -5.27 1.19 21.39
CA LYS A 131 -5.54 2.45 20.69
C LYS A 131 -4.25 3.24 20.51
N GLY A 132 -4.15 3.97 19.40
CA GLY A 132 -3.03 4.87 19.15
C GLY A 132 -2.36 4.64 17.80
N LYS A 133 -1.15 5.20 17.69
CA LYS A 133 -0.40 5.29 16.43
C LYS A 133 0.57 4.12 16.29
N TYR A 134 0.46 3.41 15.18
CA TYR A 134 1.27 2.25 14.82
C TYR A 134 2.17 2.58 13.62
N GLY A 135 3.44 2.19 13.70
CA GLY A 135 4.37 2.29 12.58
C GLY A 135 4.35 1.01 11.76
N VAL A 136 3.86 1.06 10.53
CA VAL A 136 3.83 -0.10 9.63
C VAL A 136 4.98 0.02 8.63
N MET A 137 5.81 -1.02 8.57
CA MET A 137 6.98 -1.10 7.69
C MET A 137 6.90 -2.41 6.92
N SER A 138 6.79 -2.34 5.60
CA SER A 138 6.79 -3.50 4.72
C SER A 138 8.08 -3.56 3.93
N LYS A 139 8.72 -4.73 3.91
CA LYS A 139 9.83 -5.06 3.02
C LYS A 139 9.37 -6.16 2.09
N PHE A 140 9.53 -5.98 0.79
CA PHE A 140 9.03 -6.94 -0.19
C PHE A 140 10.01 -7.15 -1.33
N GLN A 141 10.11 -8.40 -1.78
CA GLN A 141 10.84 -8.81 -2.96
C GLN A 141 9.88 -9.59 -3.85
N LEU A 142 9.53 -9.03 -5.01
CA LEU A 142 8.63 -9.67 -5.97
C LEU A 142 9.44 -10.56 -6.92
N LYS A 143 8.76 -11.20 -7.87
CA LYS A 143 9.35 -12.08 -8.89
C LYS A 143 10.53 -11.46 -9.67
N ASP A 144 10.63 -10.13 -9.73
CA ASP A 144 11.74 -9.43 -10.37
C ASP A 144 13.05 -9.42 -9.55
N GLY A 145 13.04 -9.99 -8.35
CA GLY A 145 14.19 -10.12 -7.47
C GLY A 145 14.62 -8.81 -6.79
N LYS A 146 13.95 -7.69 -7.04
CA LYS A 146 14.29 -6.40 -6.42
C LYS A 146 13.62 -6.26 -5.06
N THR A 147 14.43 -5.98 -4.04
CA THR A 147 13.94 -5.66 -2.70
C THR A 147 13.50 -4.21 -2.65
N ARG A 148 12.28 -3.98 -2.17
CA ARG A 148 11.66 -2.66 -1.97
C ARG A 148 11.15 -2.56 -0.54
N SER A 149 10.82 -1.34 -0.13
CA SER A 149 10.19 -1.10 1.16
C SER A 149 9.18 0.02 1.11
N ALA A 150 8.14 -0.13 1.93
CA ALA A 150 7.08 0.84 2.15
C ALA A 150 6.97 1.12 3.65
N LYS A 151 6.65 2.37 4.04
CA LYS A 151 6.45 2.69 5.46
C LYS A 151 5.40 3.78 5.66
N PHE A 152 4.51 3.58 6.62
CA PHE A 152 3.46 4.53 6.94
C PHE A 152 3.02 4.43 8.40
N TRP A 153 2.28 5.45 8.84
CA TRP A 153 1.63 5.44 10.13
C TRP A 153 0.16 5.05 9.96
N TYR A 154 -0.31 4.14 10.81
CA TYR A 154 -1.72 3.78 10.92
C TYR A 154 -2.22 4.14 12.32
N THR A 155 -3.48 4.55 12.48
CA THR A 155 -4.04 4.92 13.80
C THR A 155 -5.31 4.14 14.07
N VAL A 156 -5.27 3.35 15.13
CA VAL A 156 -6.45 2.65 15.69
C VAL A 156 -7.13 3.62 16.67
N LYS A 157 -8.42 3.86 16.46
CA LYS A 157 -9.23 4.82 17.23
C LYS A 157 -9.99 4.19 18.38
#